data_AF-A0A942VAG0-F1
#
_entry.id   AF-A0A942VAG0-F1
#
_cell.length_a   1.000
_cell.length_b   1.000
_cell.length_c   1.000
_cell.angle_alpha   90.00
_cell.angle_beta   90.00
_cell.angle_gamma   90.00
#
_symmetry.space_group_name_H-M   'P 1'
#
loop_
_entity.id
_entity.type
_entity.pdbx_description
1 polymer ?
#
loop_
_entity_poly.entity_id
_entity_poly.type
_entity_poly.pdbx_seq_one_letter_code
_entity_poly.pdbx_strand_id
1 'polypeptide(L)'
;MSCNPSIGGVAKGTIAKEIDALGGEMGILADKTMMQFRMLNRSKGRAVWAPRAQSDKYAYKDEATKSLYSQNNLTLHQDIVNSLIVENNIVKGLKTERGREYLSDAIILTTGTFLNGLIHIGEYQKPAGRIGELPAIGLSDNLRDLGFEVGRLKTGTPARVDFDSIDLDILETQFGDNEIVPFSFLNDNIEINQTPCYITYT
;
A
#
# COMPACT_ATOMS: atom_id res chain seq x y z
N MET A 1 5.06 1.58 0.82
CA MET A 1 4.60 0.25 1.28
C MET A 1 4.97 0.00 2.74
N SER A 2 4.02 0.08 3.67
CA SER A 2 4.32 0.05 5.11
C SER A 2 4.66 -1.34 5.67
N CYS A 3 4.07 -2.39 5.09
CA CYS A 3 4.25 -3.77 5.53
C CYS A 3 5.21 -4.52 4.59
N ASN A 4 4.72 -5.47 3.78
CA ASN A 4 5.56 -6.29 2.91
C ASN A 4 6.11 -5.51 1.69
N PRO A 5 7.39 -5.67 1.28
CA PRO A 5 7.93 -5.12 0.03
C PRO A 5 7.47 -5.94 -1.20
N SER A 6 6.17 -6.21 -1.34
CA SER A 6 5.68 -7.05 -2.45
C SER A 6 4.32 -6.62 -2.98
N ILE A 7 4.11 -6.79 -4.28
CA ILE A 7 2.80 -6.73 -4.95
C ILE A 7 2.40 -8.14 -5.41
N GLY A 8 1.10 -8.42 -5.39
CA GLY A 8 0.55 -9.70 -5.81
C GLY A 8 0.54 -10.78 -4.73
N GLY A 9 0.51 -12.04 -5.17
CA GLY A 9 0.17 -13.21 -4.35
C GLY A 9 -1.16 -13.85 -4.76
N VAL A 10 -1.57 -14.95 -4.12
CA VAL A 10 -2.66 -15.84 -4.63
C VAL A 10 -3.90 -15.10 -5.14
N ALA A 11 -4.56 -14.28 -4.31
CA ALA A 11 -5.69 -13.44 -4.77
C ALA A 11 -5.23 -12.03 -5.21
N LYS A 12 -4.20 -11.51 -4.56
CA LYS A 12 -3.72 -10.13 -4.74
C LYS A 12 -3.13 -9.89 -6.13
N GLY A 13 -2.55 -10.92 -6.75
CA GLY A 13 -1.96 -10.86 -8.08
C GLY A 13 -3.03 -10.63 -9.14
N THR A 14 -4.13 -11.37 -9.04
CA THR A 14 -5.29 -11.19 -9.92
C THR A 14 -5.89 -9.79 -9.76
N ILE A 15 -6.13 -9.35 -8.51
CA ILE A 15 -6.66 -7.99 -8.26
C ILE A 15 -5.74 -6.91 -8.82
N ALA A 16 -4.42 -7.05 -8.69
CA ALA A 16 -3.47 -6.09 -9.26
C ALA A 16 -3.57 -6.02 -10.80
N LYS A 17 -3.80 -7.15 -11.47
CA LYS A 17 -4.05 -7.20 -12.92
C LYS A 17 -5.40 -6.61 -13.31
N GLU A 18 -6.44 -6.85 -12.51
CA GLU A 18 -7.76 -6.28 -12.75
C GLU A 18 -7.74 -4.74 -12.60
N ILE A 19 -7.03 -4.23 -11.60
CA ILE A 19 -6.81 -2.79 -11.43
C ILE A 19 -6.14 -2.21 -12.66
N ASP A 20 -5.09 -2.87 -13.17
CA ASP A 20 -4.39 -2.44 -14.38
C ASP A 20 -5.28 -2.46 -15.62
N ALA A 21 -6.07 -3.52 -15.83
CA ALA A 21 -7.01 -3.62 -16.94
C ALA A 21 -8.08 -2.52 -16.93
N LEU A 22 -8.44 -2.00 -15.75
CA LEU A 22 -9.36 -0.86 -15.58
C LEU A 22 -8.67 0.51 -15.75
N GLY A 23 -7.37 0.53 -16.08
CA GLY A 23 -6.58 1.76 -16.25
C GLY A 23 -5.98 2.30 -14.95
N GLY A 24 -5.85 1.45 -13.92
CA GLY A 24 -5.22 1.81 -12.65
C GLY A 24 -3.70 1.62 -12.65
N GLU A 25 -3.01 2.42 -11.85
CA GLU A 25 -1.54 2.50 -11.85
C GLU A 25 -0.82 1.32 -11.19
N MET A 26 -1.51 0.46 -10.42
CA MET A 26 -0.84 -0.53 -9.56
C MET A 26 0.03 -1.52 -10.33
N GLY A 27 -0.44 -2.00 -11.50
CA GLY A 27 0.31 -2.92 -12.35
C GLY A 27 1.57 -2.26 -12.94
N ILE A 28 1.40 -1.07 -13.52
CA ILE A 28 2.48 -0.24 -14.06
C ILE A 28 3.56 0.03 -13.00
N LEU A 29 3.16 0.43 -11.80
CA LEU A 29 4.09 0.72 -10.70
C LEU A 29 4.80 -0.55 -10.19
N ALA A 30 4.11 -1.68 -10.13
CA ALA A 30 4.70 -2.96 -9.74
C ALA A 30 5.78 -3.40 -10.72
N ASP A 31 5.54 -3.21 -12.01
CA ASP A 31 6.48 -3.55 -13.08
C ASP A 31 7.73 -2.66 -13.07
N LYS A 32 7.56 -1.34 -12.98
CA LYS A 32 8.67 -0.37 -12.95
C LYS A 32 9.63 -0.55 -11.78
N THR A 33 9.18 -1.18 -10.70
CA THR A 33 9.91 -1.26 -9.42
C THR A 33 10.16 -2.69 -8.99
N MET A 34 9.96 -3.63 -9.90
CA MET A 34 10.12 -5.05 -9.69
C MET A 34 11.59 -5.39 -9.41
N MET A 35 11.83 -6.10 -8.32
CA MET A 35 13.16 -6.63 -7.96
C MET A 35 13.25 -8.14 -8.14
N GLN A 36 12.11 -8.85 -8.06
CA GLN A 36 12.02 -10.30 -8.25
C GLN A 36 10.59 -10.65 -8.63
N PHE A 37 10.41 -11.55 -9.57
CA PHE A 37 9.12 -12.09 -9.97
C PHE A 37 9.02 -13.58 -9.68
N ARG A 38 7.84 -14.04 -9.23
CA ARG A 38 7.48 -15.47 -9.18
C ARG A 38 6.03 -15.67 -9.56
N MET A 39 5.77 -16.74 -10.33
CA MET A 39 4.42 -17.24 -10.52
C MET A 39 4.06 -18.24 -9.42
N LEU A 40 3.13 -17.89 -8.54
CA LEU A 40 2.67 -18.81 -7.50
C LEU A 40 1.75 -19.88 -8.11
N ASN A 41 1.74 -21.07 -7.48
CA ASN A 41 0.97 -22.23 -7.93
C ASN A 41 1.28 -22.70 -9.36
N ARG A 42 2.50 -22.46 -9.86
CA ARG A 42 2.90 -22.80 -11.24
C ARG A 42 2.75 -24.27 -11.59
N SER A 43 2.88 -25.19 -10.63
CA SER A 43 2.68 -26.64 -10.82
C SER A 43 1.21 -27.05 -10.96
N LYS A 44 0.27 -26.16 -10.66
CA LYS A 44 -1.18 -26.37 -10.81
C LYS A 44 -1.67 -25.76 -12.12
N GLY A 45 -2.96 -25.95 -12.44
CA GLY A 45 -3.57 -25.39 -13.64
C GLY A 45 -3.51 -23.85 -13.68
N ARG A 46 -3.47 -23.27 -14.89
CA ARG A 46 -3.36 -21.80 -15.11
C ARG A 46 -4.44 -20.98 -14.40
N ALA A 47 -5.61 -21.56 -14.16
CA ALA A 47 -6.71 -20.90 -13.48
C ALA A 47 -6.38 -20.50 -12.01
N VAL A 48 -5.37 -21.11 -11.40
CA VAL A 48 -4.94 -20.79 -10.01
C VAL A 48 -3.56 -20.15 -9.93
N TRP A 49 -2.97 -19.81 -11.08
CA TRP A 49 -1.71 -19.09 -11.15
C TRP A 49 -1.90 -17.67 -10.63
N ALA A 50 -0.92 -17.19 -9.86
CA ALA A 50 -0.99 -15.85 -9.30
C ALA A 50 0.37 -15.16 -9.33
N PRO A 51 0.49 -14.02 -10.04
CA PRO A 51 1.74 -13.28 -10.10
C PRO A 51 2.07 -12.66 -8.75
N ARG A 52 3.35 -12.69 -8.39
CA ARG A 52 3.88 -12.02 -7.21
C ARG A 52 5.24 -11.41 -7.54
N ALA A 53 5.41 -10.15 -7.19
CA ALA A 53 6.69 -9.47 -7.28
C ALA A 53 7.16 -8.97 -5.92
N GLN A 54 8.45 -9.11 -5.63
CA GLN A 54 9.12 -8.23 -4.69
C GLN A 54 9.38 -6.89 -5.38
N SER A 55 9.19 -5.80 -4.66
CA SER A 55 9.28 -4.45 -5.20
C SER A 55 10.14 -3.58 -4.31
N ASP A 56 10.97 -2.75 -4.93
CA ASP A 56 11.74 -1.73 -4.22
C ASP A 56 10.75 -0.71 -3.62
N LYS A 57 10.72 -0.64 -2.28
CA LYS A 57 9.75 0.20 -1.56
C LYS A 57 9.95 1.69 -1.81
N TYR A 58 11.18 2.13 -2.00
CA TYR A 58 11.51 3.53 -2.23
C TYR A 58 11.22 3.89 -3.67
N ALA A 59 11.66 3.07 -4.63
CA ALA A 59 11.31 3.27 -6.03
C ALA A 59 9.79 3.26 -6.25
N TYR A 60 9.05 2.34 -5.61
CA TYR A 60 7.58 2.29 -5.69
C TYR A 60 6.95 3.58 -5.17
N LYS A 61 7.42 4.08 -4.03
CA LYS A 61 6.95 5.36 -3.48
C LYS A 61 7.23 6.49 -4.46
N ASP A 62 8.44 6.56 -5.01
CA ASP A 62 8.86 7.66 -5.86
C ASP A 62 8.13 7.64 -7.20
N GLU A 63 7.97 6.48 -7.84
CA GLU A 63 7.19 6.32 -9.07
C GLU A 63 5.69 6.62 -8.85
N ALA A 64 5.11 6.15 -7.75
CA ALA A 64 3.72 6.48 -7.40
C ALA A 64 3.55 7.99 -7.19
N THR A 65 4.53 8.63 -6.53
CA THR A 65 4.54 10.07 -6.31
C THR A 65 4.63 10.84 -7.62
N LYS A 66 5.53 10.43 -8.53
CA LYS A 66 5.66 11.02 -9.87
C LYS A 66 4.35 10.90 -10.65
N SER A 67 3.72 9.73 -10.64
CA SER A 67 2.43 9.49 -11.31
C SER A 67 1.36 10.49 -10.82
N LEU A 68 1.23 10.67 -9.50
CA LEU A 68 0.31 11.65 -8.91
C LEU A 68 0.60 13.08 -9.34
N TYR A 69 1.87 13.52 -9.34
CA TYR A 69 2.23 14.87 -9.78
C TYR A 69 2.02 15.12 -11.27
N SER A 70 2.09 14.07 -12.10
CA SER A 70 1.87 14.16 -13.54
C SER A 70 0.39 14.08 -13.95
N GLN A 71 -0.51 13.72 -13.03
CA GLN A 71 -1.90 13.47 -13.36
C GLN A 71 -2.66 14.78 -13.62
N ASN A 72 -3.22 14.90 -14.82
CA ASN A 72 -4.08 16.02 -15.16
C ASN A 72 -5.34 16.06 -14.29
N ASN A 73 -5.79 17.27 -13.95
CA ASN A 73 -6.96 17.54 -13.09
C ASN A 73 -6.82 17.03 -11.64
N LEU A 74 -5.61 16.70 -11.20
CA LEU A 74 -5.33 16.36 -9.80
C LEU A 74 -4.54 17.48 -9.13
N THR A 75 -5.05 17.98 -8.00
CA THR A 75 -4.32 18.94 -7.15
C THR A 75 -3.97 18.25 -5.84
N LEU A 76 -2.69 18.32 -5.43
CA LEU A 76 -2.20 17.70 -4.21
C LEU A 76 -2.09 18.74 -3.10
N HIS A 77 -2.66 18.42 -1.94
CA HIS A 77 -2.56 19.23 -0.72
C HIS A 77 -2.02 18.38 0.43
N GLN A 78 -1.00 18.89 1.12
CA GLN A 78 -0.48 18.27 2.33
C GLN A 78 -1.14 18.90 3.57
N ASP A 79 -2.19 18.26 4.05
CA ASP A 79 -2.88 18.66 5.29
C ASP A 79 -3.58 17.46 5.93
N ILE A 80 -4.04 17.62 7.17
CA ILE A 80 -4.83 16.60 7.87
C ILE A 80 -6.29 17.02 7.81
N VAL A 81 -7.17 16.15 7.29
CA VAL A 81 -8.61 16.38 7.30
C VAL A 81 -9.12 16.17 8.74
N ASN A 82 -9.79 17.18 9.28
CA ASN A 82 -10.29 17.16 10.65
C ASN A 82 -11.79 16.85 10.71
N SER A 83 -12.59 17.35 9.77
CA SER A 83 -14.04 17.10 9.74
C SER A 83 -14.62 17.24 8.33
N LEU A 84 -15.79 16.66 8.13
CA LEU A 84 -16.61 16.84 6.93
C LEU A 84 -17.60 17.99 7.13
N ILE A 85 -17.90 18.71 6.05
CA ILE A 85 -18.98 19.70 6.00
C ILE A 85 -20.20 18.97 5.43
N VAL A 86 -21.25 18.83 6.23
CA VAL A 86 -22.46 18.08 5.87
C VAL A 86 -23.69 18.94 6.15
N GLU A 87 -24.56 19.08 5.15
CA GLU A 87 -25.81 19.83 5.25
C GLU A 87 -26.96 18.95 4.75
N ASN A 88 -28.02 18.79 5.54
CA ASN A 88 -29.19 17.98 5.18
C ASN A 88 -28.81 16.56 4.68
N ASN A 89 -27.85 15.90 5.37
CA ASN A 89 -27.29 14.59 5.01
C ASN A 89 -26.56 14.54 3.65
N ILE A 90 -26.17 15.69 3.11
CA ILE A 90 -25.38 15.79 1.87
C ILE A 90 -24.01 16.38 2.22
N VAL A 91 -22.95 15.68 1.80
CA VAL A 91 -21.59 16.20 1.92
C VAL A 91 -21.41 17.41 1.02
N LYS A 92 -20.82 18.47 1.56
CA LYS A 92 -20.52 19.73 0.86
C LYS A 92 -19.03 20.01 0.78
N GLY A 93 -18.21 19.31 1.55
CA GLY A 93 -16.79 19.56 1.62
C GLY A 93 -16.13 18.97 2.85
N LEU A 94 -14.92 19.44 3.12
CA LEU A 94 -14.12 19.07 4.29
C LEU A 94 -13.43 20.29 4.89
N LYS A 95 -13.06 20.15 6.16
CA LYS A 95 -12.24 21.11 6.90
C LYS A 95 -10.96 20.44 7.37
N THR A 96 -9.83 21.10 7.17
CA THR A 96 -8.52 20.61 7.61
C THR A 96 -8.21 21.07 9.03
N GLU A 97 -7.22 20.45 9.66
CA GLU A 97 -6.73 20.79 11.00
C GLU A 97 -6.22 22.24 11.07
N ARG A 98 -5.65 22.74 9.97
CA ARG A 98 -5.22 24.15 9.83
C ARG A 98 -6.37 25.12 9.55
N GLY A 99 -7.62 24.67 9.63
CA GLY A 99 -8.81 25.49 9.47
C GLY A 99 -9.18 25.84 8.03
N ARG A 100 -8.57 25.21 7.02
CA ARG A 100 -8.95 25.41 5.61
C ARG A 100 -10.20 24.62 5.28
N GLU A 101 -11.06 25.19 4.46
CA GLU A 101 -12.27 24.54 3.98
C GLU A 101 -12.19 24.31 2.48
N TYR A 102 -12.53 23.10 2.06
CA TYR A 102 -12.54 22.68 0.66
C TYR A 102 -13.92 22.16 0.33
N LEU A 103 -14.59 22.79 -0.63
CA LEU A 103 -15.89 22.34 -1.11
C LEU A 103 -15.73 21.22 -2.13
N SER A 104 -16.63 20.24 -2.08
CA SER A 104 -16.66 19.12 -3.02
C SER A 104 -18.02 18.44 -3.04
N ASP A 105 -18.40 17.95 -4.21
CA ASP A 105 -19.63 17.17 -4.41
C ASP A 105 -19.51 15.72 -3.89
N ALA A 106 -18.28 15.20 -3.76
CA ALA A 106 -18.02 13.84 -3.32
C ALA A 106 -16.69 13.74 -2.57
N ILE A 107 -16.65 12.91 -1.53
CA ILE A 107 -15.44 12.68 -0.72
C ILE A 107 -15.17 11.18 -0.62
N ILE A 108 -13.95 10.78 -0.95
CA ILE A 108 -13.46 9.40 -0.80
C ILE A 108 -12.50 9.36 0.38
N LEU A 109 -12.81 8.57 1.41
CA LEU A 109 -11.96 8.41 2.59
C LEU A 109 -11.05 7.18 2.46
N THR A 110 -9.73 7.40 2.42
CA THR A 110 -8.70 6.35 2.33
C THR A 110 -7.67 6.47 3.46
N THR A 111 -8.16 6.63 4.69
CA THR A 111 -7.36 6.98 5.89
C THR A 111 -6.37 5.91 6.35
N GLY A 112 -6.42 4.70 5.80
CA GLY A 112 -5.51 3.61 6.13
C GLY A 112 -5.46 3.31 7.63
N THR A 113 -4.26 3.26 8.21
CA THR A 113 -4.06 2.99 9.64
C THR A 113 -3.99 4.27 10.49
N PHE A 114 -4.30 5.44 9.93
CA PHE A 114 -4.09 6.72 10.61
C PHE A 114 -5.24 7.15 11.50
N LEU A 115 -6.48 6.76 11.18
CA LEU A 115 -7.67 7.19 11.91
C LEU A 115 -7.62 6.67 13.36
N ASN A 116 -7.41 7.57 14.31
CA ASN A 116 -7.18 7.28 15.73
C ASN A 116 -6.17 6.12 15.96
N GLY A 117 -5.09 6.14 15.18
CA GLY A 117 -4.05 5.10 15.17
C GLY A 117 -3.29 5.01 16.50
N LEU A 118 -2.98 3.78 16.92
CA LEU A 118 -2.23 3.48 18.15
C LEU A 118 -1.22 2.37 17.87
N ILE A 119 0.06 2.63 18.14
CA ILE A 119 1.13 1.64 18.03
C ILE A 119 1.25 0.87 19.33
N HIS A 120 1.51 -0.43 19.24
CA HIS A 120 1.78 -1.31 20.37
C HIS A 120 3.14 -2.01 20.19
N ILE A 121 4.03 -1.91 21.19
CA ILE A 121 5.32 -2.61 21.25
C ILE A 121 5.46 -3.21 22.66
N GLY A 122 5.06 -4.47 22.84
CA GLY A 122 4.87 -5.04 24.17
C GLY A 122 3.83 -4.24 24.96
N GLU A 123 4.20 -3.75 26.14
CA GLU A 123 3.36 -2.87 26.97
C GLU A 123 3.39 -1.41 26.51
N TYR A 124 4.39 -1.02 25.71
CA TYR A 124 4.51 0.34 25.21
C TYR A 124 3.40 0.65 24.21
N GLN A 125 2.72 1.78 24.41
CA GLN A 125 1.69 2.29 23.52
C GLN A 125 1.94 3.77 23.20
N LYS A 126 1.73 4.15 21.94
CA LYS A 126 1.86 5.55 21.50
C LYS A 126 0.87 5.89 20.37
N PRO A 127 0.15 7.02 20.45
CA PRO A 127 -0.68 7.51 19.35
C PRO A 127 0.16 7.76 18.10
N ALA A 128 -0.16 7.06 17.01
CA ALA A 128 0.56 7.13 15.74
C ALA A 128 -0.19 6.32 14.67
N GLY A 129 -0.23 6.83 13.43
CA GLY A 129 -0.78 6.08 12.31
C GLY A 129 0.18 5.02 11.78
N ARG A 130 1.47 5.33 11.80
CA ARG A 130 2.63 4.47 11.49
C ARG A 130 3.80 4.90 12.36
N ILE A 131 4.82 4.06 12.49
CA ILE A 131 6.02 4.40 13.29
C ILE A 131 6.61 5.71 12.76
N GLY A 132 6.69 6.74 13.61
CA GLY A 132 7.21 8.06 13.24
C GLY A 132 6.18 9.02 12.61
N GLU A 133 4.93 8.59 12.39
CA GLU A 133 3.89 9.39 11.74
C GLU A 133 2.68 9.63 12.68
N LEU A 134 2.23 10.88 12.78
CA LEU A 134 1.13 11.28 13.65
C LEU A 134 -0.21 10.65 13.22
N PRO A 135 -1.14 10.35 14.15
CA PRO A 135 -2.47 9.85 13.82
C PRO A 135 -3.40 10.99 13.38
N ALA A 136 -4.46 10.66 12.64
CA ALA A 136 -5.57 11.55 12.35
C ALA A 136 -6.68 11.34 13.40
N ILE A 137 -6.84 12.29 14.32
CA ILE A 137 -7.74 12.14 15.47
C ILE A 137 -9.14 12.70 15.15
N GLY A 138 -9.23 13.98 14.76
CA GLY A 138 -10.51 14.69 14.66
C GLY A 138 -11.53 14.04 13.72
N LEU A 139 -11.10 13.51 12.57
CA LEU A 139 -12.00 12.89 11.61
C LEU A 139 -12.72 11.66 12.18
N SER A 140 -12.09 10.93 13.11
CA SER A 140 -12.71 9.75 13.73
C SER A 140 -13.91 10.11 14.59
N ASP A 141 -13.82 11.24 15.29
CA ASP A 141 -14.87 11.71 16.19
C ASP A 141 -15.97 12.39 15.37
N ASN A 142 -15.60 13.16 14.34
CA ASN A 142 -16.57 13.72 13.41
C ASN A 142 -17.43 12.64 12.72
N LEU A 143 -16.85 11.49 12.33
CA LEU A 143 -17.64 10.39 11.77
C LEU A 143 -18.63 9.80 12.78
N ARG A 144 -18.26 9.69 14.06
CA ARG A 144 -19.18 9.26 15.13
C ARG A 144 -20.32 10.26 15.31
N ASP A 145 -20.02 11.56 15.31
CA ASP A 145 -21.02 12.62 15.44
C ASP A 145 -22.01 12.63 14.27
N LEU A 146 -21.56 12.24 13.07
CA LEU A 146 -22.40 12.04 11.89
C LEU A 146 -23.22 10.74 11.92
N GLY A 147 -23.10 9.94 12.98
CA GLY A 147 -23.88 8.72 13.19
C GLY A 147 -23.25 7.44 12.61
N PHE A 148 -21.98 7.45 12.20
CA PHE A 148 -21.28 6.24 11.76
C PHE A 148 -20.78 5.41 12.94
N GLU A 149 -20.86 4.09 12.80
CA GLU A 149 -20.18 3.17 13.70
C GLU A 149 -18.67 3.16 13.41
N VAL A 150 -17.86 3.43 14.43
CA VAL A 150 -16.40 3.45 14.31
C VAL A 150 -15.77 2.45 15.28
N GLY A 151 -15.29 1.34 14.74
CA GLY A 151 -14.58 0.29 15.47
C GLY A 151 -13.05 0.42 15.45
N ARG A 152 -12.35 -0.58 16.01
CA ARG A 152 -10.89 -0.68 15.97
C ARG A 152 -10.45 -2.05 15.45
N LEU A 153 -9.48 -2.04 14.55
CA LEU A 153 -8.77 -3.23 14.09
C LEU A 153 -7.30 -3.13 14.47
N LYS A 154 -6.64 -4.28 14.63
CA LYS A 154 -5.21 -4.36 14.94
C LYS A 154 -4.51 -5.28 13.95
N THR A 155 -3.37 -4.83 13.46
CA THR A 155 -2.48 -5.61 12.57
C THR A 155 -1.04 -5.46 13.04
N GLY A 156 -0.20 -6.44 12.72
CA GLY A 156 1.23 -6.44 13.03
C GLY A 156 2.09 -6.26 11.78
N THR A 157 3.32 -5.81 11.96
CA THR A 157 4.39 -5.90 10.98
C THR A 157 5.61 -6.54 11.65
N PRO A 158 6.37 -7.40 10.95
CA PRO A 158 7.66 -7.85 11.46
C PRO A 158 8.63 -6.66 11.60
N ALA A 159 9.64 -6.85 12.43
CA ALA A 159 10.78 -5.95 12.54
C ALA A 159 11.51 -5.81 11.18
N ARG A 160 12.35 -4.78 11.07
CA ARG A 160 13.33 -4.67 10.00
C ARG A 160 14.68 -5.07 10.59
N VAL A 161 15.40 -5.92 9.88
CA VAL A 161 16.69 -6.47 10.28
C VAL A 161 17.73 -5.91 9.33
N ASP A 162 18.92 -5.61 9.87
CA ASP A 162 20.06 -5.17 9.07
C ASP A 162 20.57 -6.34 8.23
N PHE A 163 20.75 -6.14 6.93
CA PHE A 163 21.15 -7.19 6.01
C PHE A 163 22.53 -7.75 6.36
N ASP A 164 23.47 -6.88 6.73
CA ASP A 164 24.85 -7.25 7.05
C ASP A 164 24.97 -8.01 8.38
N SER A 165 23.89 -8.08 9.17
CA SER A 165 23.83 -8.83 10.42
C SER A 165 23.36 -10.29 10.25
N ILE A 166 23.03 -10.70 9.02
CA ILE A 166 22.47 -12.02 8.73
C ILE A 166 23.53 -12.92 8.11
N ASP A 167 23.73 -14.11 8.69
CA ASP A 167 24.51 -15.17 8.05
C ASP A 167 23.67 -15.81 6.93
N LEU A 168 24.01 -15.50 5.68
CA LEU A 168 23.29 -15.99 4.50
C LEU A 168 23.68 -17.43 4.12
N ASP A 169 24.83 -17.92 4.56
CA ASP A 169 25.36 -19.23 4.15
C ASP A 169 24.52 -20.38 4.71
N ILE A 170 23.82 -20.14 5.82
CA ILE A 170 22.91 -21.10 6.46
C ILE A 170 21.48 -21.04 5.92
N LEU A 171 21.18 -20.13 4.99
CA LEU A 171 19.82 -19.89 4.49
C LEU A 171 19.59 -20.53 3.11
N GLU A 172 18.36 -21.02 2.90
CA GLU A 172 17.96 -21.47 1.56
C GLU A 172 17.69 -20.24 0.68
N THR A 173 18.45 -20.11 -0.41
CA THR A 173 18.27 -19.03 -1.38
C THR A 173 17.11 -19.34 -2.33
N GLN A 174 16.15 -18.43 -2.42
CA GLN A 174 14.98 -18.51 -3.29
C GLN A 174 15.08 -17.47 -4.41
N PHE A 175 15.41 -17.93 -5.61
CA PHE A 175 15.43 -17.11 -6.82
C PHE A 175 14.02 -16.87 -7.38
N GLY A 176 13.91 -15.85 -8.22
CA GLY A 176 12.72 -15.60 -9.04
C GLY A 176 12.59 -16.60 -10.19
N ASP A 177 11.47 -16.52 -10.90
CA ASP A 177 11.24 -17.32 -12.11
C ASP A 177 12.04 -16.73 -13.29
N ASN A 178 12.56 -17.58 -14.18
CA ASN A 178 13.28 -17.12 -15.39
C ASN A 178 12.38 -16.34 -16.34
N GLU A 179 11.13 -16.78 -16.46
CA GLU A 179 10.11 -16.11 -17.27
C GLU A 179 9.34 -15.13 -16.39
N ILE A 180 9.52 -13.84 -16.66
CA ILE A 180 8.82 -12.76 -15.96
C ILE A 180 7.53 -12.47 -16.72
N VAL A 181 6.41 -12.51 -16.00
CA VAL A 181 5.11 -12.09 -16.55
C VAL A 181 4.78 -10.72 -15.97
N PRO A 182 4.71 -9.67 -16.79
CA PRO A 182 4.32 -8.33 -16.34
C PRO A 182 2.98 -8.34 -15.61
N PHE A 183 2.85 -7.46 -14.61
CA PHE A 183 1.57 -7.15 -14.00
C PHE A 183 0.72 -6.33 -14.95
N SER A 184 1.32 -5.32 -15.59
CA SER A 184 0.62 -4.45 -16.52
C SER A 184 0.44 -5.08 -17.89
N PHE A 185 -0.74 -4.93 -18.48
CA PHE A 185 -1.01 -5.33 -19.86
C PHE A 185 -0.40 -4.37 -20.89
N LEU A 186 0.16 -3.23 -20.46
CA LEU A 186 0.85 -2.27 -21.31
C LEU A 186 2.32 -2.61 -21.57
N ASN A 187 2.88 -3.55 -20.81
CA ASN A 187 4.24 -4.02 -20.97
C ASN A 187 4.23 -5.40 -21.63
N ASP A 188 4.93 -5.53 -22.76
CA ASP A 188 5.08 -6.83 -23.44
C ASP A 188 6.15 -7.70 -22.75
N ASN A 189 7.23 -7.08 -22.26
CA ASN A 189 8.35 -7.75 -21.62
C ASN A 189 8.99 -6.87 -20.52
N ILE A 190 9.60 -7.52 -19.53
CA ILE A 190 10.37 -6.88 -18.47
C ILE A 190 11.69 -7.64 -18.31
N GLU A 191 12.79 -6.91 -18.38
CA GLU A 191 14.13 -7.42 -18.12
C GLU A 191 14.70 -6.72 -16.88
N ILE A 192 14.96 -7.51 -15.83
CA ILE A 192 15.53 -7.02 -14.57
C ILE A 192 16.58 -8.00 -14.05
N ASN A 193 17.57 -7.46 -13.34
CA ASN A 193 18.47 -8.27 -12.52
C ASN A 193 17.75 -8.67 -11.24
N GLN A 194 17.27 -9.91 -11.18
CA GLN A 194 16.46 -10.36 -10.05
C GLN A 194 17.30 -10.54 -8.79
N THR A 195 16.84 -9.94 -7.68
CA THR A 195 17.43 -10.14 -6.34
C THR A 195 16.80 -11.35 -5.67
N PRO A 196 17.55 -12.29 -5.07
CA PRO A 196 16.98 -13.45 -4.39
C PRO A 196 16.26 -13.06 -3.08
N CYS A 197 15.40 -13.97 -2.61
CA CYS A 197 14.88 -13.99 -1.25
C CYS A 197 15.55 -15.14 -0.48
N TYR A 198 15.43 -15.15 0.85
CA TYR A 198 16.01 -16.18 1.70
C TYR A 198 14.94 -16.81 2.58
N ILE A 199 15.00 -18.13 2.77
CA ILE A 199 14.06 -18.91 3.58
C ILE A 199 14.76 -19.41 4.84
N THR A 200 14.06 -19.33 5.97
CA THR A 200 14.47 -19.87 7.26
C THR A 200 13.25 -20.33 8.06
N TYR A 201 13.47 -21.00 9.19
CA TYR A 201 12.43 -21.58 10.05
C TYR A 201 12.76 -21.28 11.52
N THR A 202 11.72 -21.23 12.36
CA THR A 202 11.84 -21.10 13.83
C THR A 202 11.99 -22.44 14.51
#